data_AF-A0A4R8MWK0-F1
#
_entry.id   AF-A0A4R8MWK0-F1
#
_cell.length_a   1.000
_cell.length_b   1.000
_cell.length_c   1.000
_cell.angle_alpha   90.00
_cell.angle_beta   90.00
_cell.angle_gamma   90.00
#
_symmetry.space_group_name_H-M   'P 1'
#
loop_
_entity.id
_entity.type
_entity.pdbx_description
1 polymer ?
#
loop_
_entity_poly.entity_id
_entity_poly.type
_entity_poly.pdbx_seq_one_letter_code
_entity_poly.pdbx_strand_id
1 'polypeptide(L)'
;MEDFKVRIFNIEEKNRFQSILKILNNYYKQNSKNDVHSEKRERIAHFKPDKFTLMVKYLGDFSYEINCESEEINYSWIHIDSISDERIRIKELGIQDHPIFEIDCLGDIFMQ
;
A
#
# COMPACT_ATOMS: atom_id res chain seq x y z
N MET A 1 -21.90 12.56 5.93
CA MET A 1 -21.43 11.71 4.83
C MET A 1 -20.05 12.26 4.53
N GLU A 2 -19.01 11.67 5.13
CA GLU A 2 -17.64 12.12 4.88
C GLU A 2 -17.31 11.86 3.41
N ASP A 3 -16.89 12.90 2.70
CA ASP A 3 -16.36 12.76 1.35
C ASP A 3 -15.07 11.95 1.43
N PHE A 4 -15.15 10.66 1.12
CA PHE A 4 -13.98 9.81 1.06
C PHE A 4 -13.01 10.34 0.02
N LYS A 5 -11.80 10.71 0.43
CA LYS A 5 -10.75 11.21 -0.48
C LYS A 5 -10.31 10.08 -1.39
N VAL A 6 -10.49 10.26 -2.71
CA VAL A 6 -9.99 9.36 -3.75
C VAL A 6 -8.84 10.06 -4.48
N ARG A 7 -7.76 9.32 -4.76
CA ARG A 7 -6.58 9.82 -5.49
C ARG A 7 -6.15 8.81 -6.54
N ILE A 8 -5.82 9.32 -7.73
CA ILE A 8 -5.13 8.56 -8.78
C ILE A 8 -3.64 8.82 -8.63
N PHE A 9 -2.84 7.77 -8.60
CA PHE A 9 -1.40 7.88 -8.38
C PHE A 9 -0.64 8.13 -9.69
N ASN A 10 0.40 8.94 -9.64
CA ASN A 10 1.31 9.18 -10.76
C ASN A 10 2.40 8.08 -10.88
N ILE A 11 3.34 8.20 -11.82
CA ILE A 11 4.39 7.18 -12.05
C ILE A 11 5.30 6.98 -10.83
N GLU A 12 5.72 8.05 -10.17
CA GLU A 12 6.62 7.98 -9.01
C GLU A 12 5.92 7.33 -7.81
N GLU A 13 4.69 7.74 -7.54
CA GLU A 13 3.84 7.19 -6.48
C GLU A 13 3.55 5.70 -6.72
N LYS A 14 3.30 5.30 -7.97
CA LYS A 14 3.15 3.90 -8.35
C LYS A 14 4.43 3.11 -8.09
N ASN A 15 5.61 3.64 -8.41
CA ASN A 15 6.88 2.97 -8.14
C ASN A 15 7.09 2.72 -6.64
N ARG A 16 6.80 3.72 -5.79
CA ARG A 16 6.86 3.58 -4.33
C ARG A 16 5.86 2.54 -3.83
N PHE A 17 4.62 2.60 -4.31
CA PHE A 17 3.59 1.61 -3.99
C PHE A 17 4.00 0.18 -4.39
N GLN A 18 4.57 -0.01 -5.57
CA GLN A 18 5.06 -1.31 -6.02
C GLN A 18 6.21 -1.82 -5.14
N SER A 19 7.05 -0.94 -4.59
CA SER A 19 8.09 -1.32 -3.61
C SER A 19 7.47 -1.87 -2.32
N ILE A 20 6.41 -1.23 -1.82
CA ILE A 20 5.63 -1.74 -0.67
C ILE A 20 5.06 -3.13 -0.99
N LEU A 21 4.44 -3.30 -2.17
CA LEU A 21 3.88 -4.60 -2.58
C LEU A 21 4.94 -5.71 -2.63
N LYS A 22 6.13 -5.42 -3.16
CA LYS A 22 7.23 -6.41 -3.21
C LYS A 22 7.64 -6.87 -1.82
N ILE A 23 7.75 -5.96 -0.87
CA ILE A 23 8.07 -6.28 0.54
C ILE A 23 6.99 -7.18 1.13
N LEU A 24 5.71 -6.80 0.97
CA LEU A 24 4.58 -7.58 1.47
C LEU A 24 4.54 -8.98 0.85
N ASN A 25 4.70 -9.09 -0.47
CA ASN A 25 4.66 -10.37 -1.16
C ASN A 25 5.81 -11.29 -0.72
N ASN A 26 7.02 -10.74 -0.52
CA ASN A 26 8.15 -11.51 0.01
C ASN A 26 7.87 -12.03 1.43
N TYR A 27 7.29 -11.21 2.30
CA TYR A 27 6.88 -11.64 3.64
C TYR A 27 5.86 -12.78 3.58
N TYR A 28 4.82 -12.68 2.75
CA TYR A 28 3.81 -13.75 2.64
C TYR A 28 4.37 -15.05 2.05
N LYS A 29 5.26 -14.96 1.05
CA LYS A 29 5.93 -16.13 0.46
C LYS A 29 6.75 -16.90 1.51
N GLN A 30 7.48 -16.20 2.37
CA GLN A 30 8.30 -16.83 3.42
C GLN A 30 7.47 -17.48 4.53
N ASN A 31 6.28 -16.95 4.81
CA ASN A 31 5.45 -17.42 5.91
C ASN A 31 4.40 -18.46 5.49
N SER A 32 4.50 -19.03 4.28
CA SER A 32 3.59 -20.06 3.73
C SER A 32 2.10 -19.73 3.83
N LYS A 33 1.76 -18.43 3.90
CA LYS A 33 0.38 -17.98 3.83
C LYS A 33 0.02 -17.91 2.37
N ASN A 34 -0.68 -18.94 1.88
CA ASN A 34 -1.35 -18.92 0.58
C ASN A 34 -2.46 -17.88 0.63
N ASP A 35 -2.10 -16.61 0.49
CA ASP A 35 -3.04 -15.53 0.35
C ASP A 35 -3.59 -15.55 -1.08
N VAL A 36 -4.91 -15.64 -1.22
CA VAL A 36 -5.65 -15.59 -2.49
C VAL A 36 -5.31 -14.33 -3.30
N HIS A 37 -4.85 -13.28 -2.61
CA HIS A 37 -4.47 -12.00 -3.20
C HIS A 37 -3.01 -11.95 -3.67
N SER A 38 -2.16 -12.90 -3.25
CA SER A 38 -0.72 -12.87 -3.48
C SER A 38 -0.36 -12.85 -4.97
N GLU A 39 -0.98 -13.69 -5.80
CA GLU A 39 -0.69 -13.75 -7.24
C GLU A 39 -1.02 -12.43 -7.95
N LYS A 40 -2.18 -11.84 -7.65
CA LYS A 40 -2.61 -10.58 -8.28
C LYS A 40 -1.73 -9.42 -7.84
N ARG A 41 -1.43 -9.31 -6.53
CA ARG A 41 -0.50 -8.29 -6.02
C ARG A 41 0.90 -8.47 -6.57
N GLU A 42 1.35 -9.72 -6.76
CA GLU A 42 2.65 -10.02 -7.36
C GLU A 42 2.72 -9.55 -8.81
N ARG A 43 1.68 -9.78 -9.61
CA ARG A 43 1.61 -9.27 -10.99
C ARG A 43 1.64 -7.74 -11.02
N ILE A 44 0.83 -7.08 -10.20
CA ILE A 44 0.80 -5.61 -10.10
C ILE A 44 2.17 -5.04 -9.69
N ALA A 45 2.87 -5.70 -8.77
CA ALA A 45 4.21 -5.30 -8.31
C ALA A 45 5.28 -5.30 -9.42
N HIS A 46 5.06 -6.03 -10.51
CA HIS A 46 5.99 -6.18 -11.63
C HIS A 46 5.54 -5.49 -12.92
N PHE A 47 4.34 -4.88 -12.95
CA PHE A 47 3.93 -4.08 -14.09
C PHE A 47 4.81 -2.85 -14.26
N LYS A 48 4.91 -2.37 -15.51
CA LYS A 48 5.44 -1.03 -15.74
C LYS A 48 4.45 0.01 -15.19
N PRO A 49 4.88 1.06 -14.49
CA PRO A 49 3.98 2.06 -13.88
C PRO A 49 3.02 2.77 -14.84
N ASP A 50 3.36 2.82 -16.13
CA ASP A 50 2.54 3.39 -17.20
C ASP A 50 1.49 2.40 -17.75
N LYS A 51 1.52 1.12 -17.33
CA LYS A 51 0.65 0.05 -17.82
C LYS A 51 -0.53 -0.29 -16.92
N PHE A 52 -0.69 0.44 -15.81
CA PHE A 52 -1.86 0.29 -14.95
C PHE A 52 -2.26 1.62 -14.33
N THR A 53 -3.54 1.77 -14.01
CA THR A 53 -4.09 2.84 -13.18
C THR A 53 -4.16 2.35 -11.74
N LEU A 54 -3.75 3.22 -10.81
CA LEU A 54 -3.83 3.00 -9.38
C LEU A 54 -4.72 4.08 -8.77
N MET A 55 -5.88 3.66 -8.28
CA MET A 55 -6.81 4.50 -7.54
C MET A 55 -6.79 4.05 -6.08
N VAL A 56 -6.60 5.00 -5.18
CA VAL A 56 -6.62 4.74 -3.74
C VAL A 56 -7.70 5.62 -3.12
N LYS A 57 -8.54 5.01 -2.32
CA LYS A 57 -9.57 5.70 -1.53
C LYS A 57 -9.27 5.49 -0.06
N TYR A 58 -9.17 6.59 0.69
CA TYR A 58 -9.02 6.53 2.14
C TYR A 58 -10.34 6.14 2.80
N LEU A 59 -10.31 5.20 3.74
CA LEU A 59 -11.48 4.70 4.45
C LEU A 59 -11.52 5.07 5.94
N GLY A 60 -10.47 5.70 6.48
CA GLY A 60 -10.31 5.92 7.92
C GLY A 60 -9.32 4.93 8.55
N ASP A 61 -8.82 5.23 9.76
CA ASP A 61 -8.01 4.33 10.59
C ASP A 61 -6.93 3.54 9.84
N PHE A 62 -6.13 4.23 9.01
CA PHE A 62 -5.06 3.62 8.20
C PHE A 62 -5.53 2.59 7.17
N SER A 63 -6.83 2.54 6.89
CA SER A 63 -7.45 1.65 5.92
C SER A 63 -7.66 2.35 4.59
N TYR A 64 -7.33 1.65 3.51
CA TYR A 64 -7.41 2.16 2.16
C TYR A 64 -8.04 1.12 1.25
N GLU A 65 -9.00 1.53 0.44
CA GLU A 65 -9.43 0.74 -0.71
C GLU A 65 -8.49 1.02 -1.88
N ILE A 66 -7.85 -0.04 -2.38
CA ILE A 66 -6.94 0.02 -3.51
C ILE A 66 -7.64 -0.60 -4.70
N ASN A 67 -7.68 0.12 -5.82
CA ASN A 67 -8.18 -0.35 -7.10
C ASN A 67 -7.05 -0.24 -8.13
N CYS A 68 -6.65 -1.38 -8.69
CA CYS A 68 -5.65 -1.49 -9.74
C CYS A 68 -6.32 -1.97 -11.03
N GLU A 69 -6.18 -1.19 -12.10
CA GLU A 69 -6.76 -1.50 -13.41
C GLU A 69 -5.68 -1.49 -14.50
N SER A 70 -5.68 -2.51 -15.32
CA SER A 70 -4.81 -2.69 -16.50
C SER A 70 -5.57 -3.49 -17.55
N GLU A 71 -4.99 -3.66 -18.74
CA GLU A 71 -5.57 -4.53 -19.78
C GLU A 71 -5.74 -5.98 -19.32
N GLU A 72 -4.90 -6.45 -18.40
CA GLU A 72 -4.87 -7.86 -17.96
C GLU A 72 -5.55 -8.12 -16.61
N ILE A 73 -5.64 -7.10 -15.77
CA ILE A 73 -6.09 -7.22 -14.37
C ILE A 73 -6.96 -6.02 -14.03
N ASN A 74 -8.17 -6.30 -13.56
CA ASN A 74 -8.92 -5.41 -12.68
C ASN A 74 -8.99 -6.07 -11.31
N TYR A 75 -8.43 -5.41 -10.30
CA TYR A 75 -8.35 -5.98 -8.97
C TYR A 75 -8.41 -4.91 -7.88
N SER A 76 -9.29 -5.15 -6.91
CA SER A 76 -9.47 -4.31 -5.75
C SER A 76 -9.31 -5.08 -4.44
N TRP A 77 -8.80 -4.39 -3.42
CA TRP A 77 -8.73 -4.93 -2.07
C TRP A 77 -8.61 -3.82 -1.02
N ILE A 78 -8.82 -4.19 0.24
CA ILE A 78 -8.58 -3.31 1.39
C ILE A 78 -7.16 -3.54 1.89
N HIS A 79 -6.38 -2.47 1.92
CA HIS A 79 -5.07 -2.42 2.55
C HIS A 79 -5.17 -1.74 3.92
N ILE A 80 -4.58 -2.37 4.93
CA ILE A 80 -4.42 -1.80 6.26
C ILE A 80 -2.95 -1.43 6.41
N ASP A 81 -2.68 -0.14 6.60
CA ASP A 81 -1.33 0.38 6.77
C ASP A 81 -0.90 0.31 8.24
N SER A 82 -0.47 -0.88 8.66
CA SER A 82 0.00 -1.13 10.03
C SER A 82 1.29 -0.41 10.37
N ILE A 83 2.07 0.05 9.38
CA ILE A 83 3.30 0.82 9.62
C ILE A 83 2.91 2.22 10.10
N SER A 84 1.93 2.86 9.45
CA SER A 84 1.39 4.15 9.88
C SER A 84 0.81 4.11 11.30
N ASP A 85 0.03 3.06 11.62
CA ASP A 85 -0.53 2.86 12.98
C ASP A 85 0.59 2.71 14.02
N GLU A 86 1.54 1.81 13.78
CA GLU A 86 2.62 1.55 14.73
C GLU A 86 3.55 2.76 14.92
N ARG A 87 3.78 3.56 13.88
CA ARG A 87 4.52 4.83 14.01
C ARG A 87 3.86 5.80 14.98
N ILE A 88 2.53 5.86 15.00
CA ILE A 88 1.81 6.72 15.94
C ILE A 88 2.02 6.21 17.37
N ARG A 89 1.88 4.90 17.59
CA ARG A 89 2.11 4.28 18.90
C ARG A 89 3.54 4.50 19.41
N ILE A 90 4.55 4.30 18.55
CA ILE A 90 5.96 4.53 18.91
C ILE A 90 6.20 6.01 19.27
N LYS A 91 5.58 6.95 18.54
CA LYS A 91 5.65 8.39 18.86
C LYS A 91 4.97 8.72 20.20
N GLU A 92 3.83 8.12 20.50
CA GLU A 92 3.12 8.29 21.79
C GLU A 92 3.94 7.79 22.97
N LEU A 93 4.80 6.79 22.76
CA LEU A 93 5.78 6.31 23.73
C LEU A 93 7.00 7.24 23.89
N GLY A 94 7.07 8.35 23.13
CA GLY A 94 8.19 9.31 23.17
C GLY A 94 9.45 8.82 22.45
N ILE A 95 9.36 7.74 21.67
CA ILE A 95 10.50 7.19 20.92
C ILE A 95 10.58 7.90 19.57
N GLN A 96 11.70 8.58 19.33
CA GLN A 96 11.93 9.34 18.10
C GLN A 96 12.95 8.68 17.15
N ASP A 97 13.79 7.79 17.69
CA ASP A 97 14.83 7.08 16.94
C ASP A 97 14.47 5.59 16.87
N HIS A 98 13.71 5.22 15.84
CA HIS A 98 13.27 3.85 15.62
C HIS A 98 13.25 3.54 14.11
N PRO A 99 13.76 2.38 13.65
CA PRO A 99 13.84 2.03 12.23
C PRO A 99 12.50 2.07 11.48
N ILE A 100 11.38 1.95 12.19
CA ILE A 100 10.04 2.02 11.57
C ILE A 100 9.78 3.35 10.84
N PHE A 101 10.44 4.44 11.27
CA PHE A 101 10.32 5.75 10.63
C PHE A 101 11.04 5.82 9.28
N GLU A 102 11.85 4.82 8.93
CA GLU A 102 12.54 4.72 7.65
C GLU A 102 11.77 3.87 6.61
N ILE A 103 10.73 3.14 7.04
CA ILE A 103 9.99 2.21 6.18
C ILE A 103 8.84 2.92 5.46
N ASP A 104 8.97 3.13 4.15
CA ASP A 104 7.90 3.70 3.31
C ASP A 104 6.56 2.94 3.48
N CYS A 105 5.49 3.68 3.75
CA CYS A 105 4.13 3.14 3.89
C CYS A 105 3.11 3.83 2.96
N LEU A 106 1.88 3.30 2.89
CA LEU A 106 0.87 3.86 1.98
C LEU A 106 0.43 5.26 2.40
N GLY A 107 0.38 5.54 3.71
CA GLY A 107 0.14 6.87 4.25
C GLY A 107 1.14 7.91 3.70
N ASP A 108 2.43 7.56 3.62
CA ASP A 108 3.50 8.44 3.13
C ASP A 108 3.36 8.78 1.64
N ILE A 109 2.62 7.97 0.86
CA ILE A 109 2.36 8.19 -0.55
C ILE A 109 1.03 8.93 -0.73
N PHE A 110 -0.01 8.50 0.00
CA PHE A 110 -1.37 9.00 -0.15
C PHE A 110 -1.58 10.41 0.44
N MET A 111 -0.96 10.71 1.58
CA MET A 111 -1.18 11.94 2.34
C MET A 111 -0.26 13.12 1.94
N GLN A 112 0.58 12.96 0.91
CA GLN A 112 1.28 14.08 0.26
C GLN A 112 0.29 15.03 -0.41
#